data_AF-A0A936DUX0-F1
#
_entry.id   AF-A0A936DUX0-F1
#
_cell.length_a   1.000
_cell.length_b   1.000
_cell.length_c   1.000
_cell.angle_alpha   90.00
_cell.angle_beta   90.00
_cell.angle_gamma   90.00
#
_symmetry.space_group_name_H-M   'P 1'
#
loop_
_entity.id
_entity.type
_entity.pdbx_description
1 polymer ?
#
loop_
_entity_poly.entity_id
_entity_poly.type
_entity_poly.pdbx_seq_one_letter_code
_entity_poly.pdbx_strand_id
1 'polypeptide(L)'
;MRGLFKSGILFLFLLPACIAAQAQITRIEPASPRWGQTITVTYDSSAESSSFKPDDQIYLYGRAIYPDKVKSFSVKMAVDGSTFSHQFKVAENLSSISFHFLTLNGGWDEQAFISTLIYRSDGKPARGALMSKIGSGRYQEYFKQEIQLYPDNYTAWSRKWALDLAVDGDKAVKSINTEVWKLNGLKVDNPSFFTLFRSAT
;
A
#
# COMPACT_ATOMS: atom_id res chain seq x y z
N MET A 1 -35.10 62.62 -8.96
CA MET A 1 -33.84 61.85 -8.89
C MET A 1 -34.04 60.70 -7.91
N ARG A 2 -34.10 59.45 -8.40
CA ARG A 2 -34.36 58.25 -7.59
C ARG A 2 -33.02 57.58 -7.26
N GLY A 3 -32.66 57.51 -5.99
CA GLY A 3 -31.48 56.79 -5.50
C GLY A 3 -31.84 55.35 -5.15
N LEU A 4 -31.23 54.40 -5.85
CA LEU A 4 -31.40 52.96 -5.70
C LEU A 4 -30.46 52.46 -4.57
N PHE A 5 -31.01 52.03 -3.44
CA PHE A 5 -30.23 51.42 -2.35
C PHE A 5 -29.84 49.99 -2.71
N LYS A 6 -28.52 49.73 -2.77
CA LYS A 6 -27.91 48.41 -2.82
C LYS A 6 -27.80 47.87 -1.40
N SER A 7 -28.33 46.69 -1.12
CA SER A 7 -27.82 45.85 -0.02
C SER A 7 -28.27 44.40 -0.23
N GLY A 8 -27.43 43.61 -0.88
CA GLY A 8 -27.56 42.16 -0.94
C GLY A 8 -26.64 41.55 0.11
N ILE A 9 -27.22 41.08 1.22
CA ILE A 9 -26.52 40.24 2.19
C ILE A 9 -26.82 38.80 1.79
N LEU A 10 -25.88 38.16 1.07
CA LEU A 10 -25.89 36.72 0.85
C LEU A 10 -25.16 36.06 2.00
N PHE A 11 -25.91 35.61 3.01
CA PHE A 11 -25.38 34.82 4.13
C PHE A 11 -25.21 33.38 3.66
N LEU A 12 -24.01 33.03 3.18
CA LEU A 12 -23.65 31.67 2.81
C LEU A 12 -23.33 30.89 4.11
N PHE A 13 -24.27 30.09 4.60
CA PHE A 13 -24.03 29.14 5.68
C PHE A 13 -23.00 28.09 5.21
N LEU A 14 -21.75 28.24 5.66
CA LEU A 14 -20.76 27.16 5.64
C LEU A 14 -21.24 26.07 6.62
N LEU A 15 -21.91 25.05 6.09
CA LEU A 15 -22.07 23.78 6.79
C LEU A 15 -20.69 23.12 6.85
N PRO A 16 -20.11 22.89 8.05
CA PRO A 16 -18.94 22.02 8.15
C PRO A 16 -19.40 20.63 7.73
N ALA A 17 -18.91 20.17 6.58
CA ALA A 17 -19.03 18.80 6.14
C ALA A 17 -18.23 17.90 7.09
N CYS A 18 -18.74 17.70 8.31
CA CYS A 18 -18.35 16.61 9.17
C CYS A 18 -19.06 15.36 8.65
N ILE A 19 -18.69 14.93 7.44
CA ILE A 19 -19.10 13.64 6.92
C ILE A 19 -18.44 12.62 7.83
N ALA A 20 -19.28 11.95 8.60
CA ALA A 20 -18.90 10.96 9.57
C ALA A 20 -17.87 9.98 8.98
N ALA A 21 -16.71 9.89 9.64
CA ALA A 21 -15.73 8.81 9.46
C ALA A 21 -16.25 7.49 10.06
N GLN A 22 -17.56 7.24 9.97
CA GLN A 22 -18.26 6.09 10.51
C GLN A 22 -18.35 5.03 9.40
N ALA A 23 -17.36 4.13 9.35
CA ALA A 23 -17.43 2.81 8.69
C ALA A 23 -16.05 2.14 8.57
N GLN A 24 -14.95 2.87 8.75
CA GLN A 24 -13.63 2.32 8.48
C GLN A 24 -13.06 1.66 9.74
N ILE A 25 -13.08 0.31 9.79
CA ILE A 25 -12.50 -0.48 10.90
C ILE A 25 -11.05 -0.05 11.16
N THR A 26 -10.28 0.23 10.10
CA THR A 26 -8.84 0.49 10.23
C THR A 26 -8.36 1.71 9.48
N ARG A 27 -7.39 2.41 10.06
CA ARG A 27 -6.83 3.65 9.49
C ARG A 27 -5.32 3.71 9.65
N ILE A 28 -4.65 4.34 8.68
CA ILE A 28 -3.25 4.73 8.77
C ILE A 28 -3.15 6.24 8.61
N GLU A 29 -2.48 6.91 9.54
CA GLU A 29 -2.24 8.36 9.49
C GLU A 29 -0.75 8.68 9.62
N PRO A 30 -0.18 9.58 8.79
CA PRO A 30 -0.80 10.20 7.62
C PRO A 30 -1.09 9.18 6.50
N ALA A 31 -2.07 9.47 5.63
CA ALA A 31 -2.48 8.58 4.55
C ALA A 31 -1.38 8.29 3.51
N SER A 32 -0.45 9.24 3.32
CA SER A 32 0.73 9.11 2.45
C SER A 32 2.02 9.28 3.25
N PRO A 33 2.40 8.27 4.04
CA PRO A 33 3.51 8.38 4.98
C PRO A 33 4.86 8.42 4.30
N ARG A 34 5.75 9.27 4.83
CA ARG A 34 7.10 9.49 4.31
C ARG A 34 8.16 8.95 5.25
N TRP A 35 9.34 8.66 4.72
CA TRP A 35 10.51 8.32 5.54
C TRP A 35 10.76 9.34 6.65
N GLY A 36 11.07 8.84 7.84
CA GLY A 36 11.31 9.65 9.03
C GLY A 36 10.05 10.10 9.76
N GLN A 37 8.87 10.04 9.15
CA GLN A 37 7.61 10.36 9.83
C GLN A 37 7.20 9.25 10.80
N THR A 38 6.41 9.61 11.79
CA THR A 38 5.66 8.65 12.60
C THR A 38 4.32 8.39 11.93
N ILE A 39 3.92 7.13 11.86
CA ILE A 39 2.55 6.78 11.49
C ILE A 39 1.80 6.20 12.67
N THR A 40 0.51 6.46 12.71
CA THR A 40 -0.45 5.85 13.63
C THR A 40 -1.28 4.86 12.84
N VAL A 41 -1.34 3.62 13.32
CA VAL A 41 -2.26 2.60 12.84
C VAL A 41 -3.35 2.42 13.87
N THR A 42 -4.60 2.53 13.44
CA THR A 42 -5.78 2.48 14.30
C THR A 42 -6.71 1.36 13.85
N TYR A 43 -7.33 0.69 14.82
CA TYR A 43 -8.43 -0.24 14.69
C TYR A 43 -9.58 0.20 15.60
N ASP A 44 -10.80 0.29 15.07
CA ASP A 44 -12.01 0.63 15.81
C ASP A 44 -12.90 -0.60 15.97
N SER A 45 -12.95 -1.14 17.18
CA SER A 45 -13.75 -2.32 17.50
C SER A 45 -15.26 -2.04 17.56
N SER A 46 -15.68 -0.77 17.46
CA SER A 46 -17.10 -0.39 17.39
C SER A 46 -17.65 -0.36 15.97
N ALA A 47 -16.78 -0.49 14.95
CA ALA A 47 -17.21 -0.60 13.57
C ALA A 47 -18.06 -1.87 13.36
N GLU A 48 -19.14 -1.77 12.58
CA GLU A 48 -20.09 -2.88 12.36
C GLU A 48 -19.42 -4.13 11.78
N SER A 49 -18.38 -3.95 10.98
CA SER A 49 -17.60 -5.03 10.36
C SER A 49 -16.42 -5.52 11.19
N SER A 50 -16.23 -4.99 12.41
CA SER A 50 -15.20 -5.44 13.35
C SER A 50 -15.45 -6.88 13.81
N SER A 51 -14.42 -7.71 13.76
CA SER A 51 -14.47 -9.06 14.34
C SER A 51 -14.16 -9.08 15.85
N PHE A 52 -13.59 -8.00 16.38
CA PHE A 52 -13.13 -7.92 17.77
C PHE A 52 -13.99 -6.97 18.61
N LYS A 53 -13.92 -7.14 19.93
CA LYS A 53 -14.69 -6.40 20.93
C LYS A 53 -13.79 -5.42 21.72
N PRO A 54 -14.38 -4.39 22.36
CA PRO A 54 -13.61 -3.42 23.14
C PRO A 54 -12.78 -4.01 24.30
N ASP A 55 -13.16 -5.17 24.82
CA ASP A 55 -12.47 -5.88 25.91
C ASP A 55 -11.39 -6.86 25.45
N ASP A 56 -11.25 -7.06 24.12
CA ASP A 56 -10.24 -7.95 23.57
C ASP A 56 -8.82 -7.37 23.69
N GLN A 57 -7.84 -8.29 23.78
CA GLN A 57 -6.44 -7.93 23.60
C GLN A 57 -6.06 -8.06 22.13
N ILE A 58 -6.09 -6.92 21.42
CA ILE A 58 -5.79 -6.85 19.99
C ILE A 58 -4.28 -6.62 19.78
N TYR A 59 -3.72 -7.40 18.87
CA TYR A 59 -2.35 -7.32 18.39
C TYR A 59 -2.35 -6.87 16.93
N LEU A 60 -1.37 -6.06 16.60
CA LEU A 60 -1.05 -5.65 15.25
C LEU A 60 0.10 -6.52 14.73
N TYR A 61 -0.10 -7.21 13.62
CA TYR A 61 0.96 -7.86 12.86
C TYR A 61 1.32 -6.99 11.64
N GLY A 62 2.54 -6.47 11.62
CA GLY A 62 3.07 -5.64 10.55
C GLY A 62 4.03 -6.41 9.65
N ARG A 63 3.92 -6.20 8.33
CA ARG A 63 4.89 -6.68 7.33
C ARG A 63 5.49 -5.49 6.57
N ALA A 64 6.71 -5.16 6.92
CA ALA A 64 7.51 -4.07 6.36
C ALA A 64 8.33 -4.58 5.16
N ILE A 65 8.09 -4.02 3.97
CA ILE A 65 8.75 -4.43 2.73
C ILE A 65 9.79 -3.39 2.36
N TYR A 66 11.03 -3.83 2.20
CA TYR A 66 12.18 -3.07 1.70
C TYR A 66 12.57 -3.62 0.32
N PRO A 67 13.39 -2.91 -0.47
CA PRO A 67 13.84 -3.41 -1.77
C PRO A 67 14.59 -4.75 -1.70
N ASP A 68 15.31 -5.01 -0.60
CA ASP A 68 16.23 -6.13 -0.42
C ASP A 68 15.73 -7.18 0.60
N LYS A 69 14.70 -6.86 1.38
CA LYS A 69 14.24 -7.72 2.47
C LYS A 69 12.80 -7.45 2.87
N VAL A 70 12.23 -8.41 3.60
CA VAL A 70 10.96 -8.24 4.29
C VAL A 70 11.20 -8.45 5.78
N LYS A 71 10.61 -7.59 6.61
CA LYS A 71 10.60 -7.74 8.06
C LYS A 71 9.17 -7.83 8.56
N SER A 72 8.92 -8.76 9.47
CA SER A 72 7.65 -8.89 10.17
C SER A 72 7.80 -8.54 11.64
N PHE A 73 6.74 -8.03 12.26
CA PHE A 73 6.68 -7.75 13.68
C PHE A 73 5.26 -7.89 14.20
N SER A 74 5.13 -8.17 15.50
CA SER A 74 3.85 -8.19 16.21
C SER A 74 3.94 -7.31 17.44
N VAL A 75 2.89 -6.55 17.74
CA VAL A 75 2.84 -5.69 18.91
C VAL A 75 1.43 -5.62 19.48
N LYS A 76 1.31 -5.62 20.81
CA LYS A 76 0.04 -5.37 21.48
C LYS A 76 -0.33 -3.89 21.30
N MET A 77 -1.56 -3.63 20.88
CA MET A 77 -2.02 -2.26 20.65
C MET A 77 -2.39 -1.58 21.97
N ALA A 78 -2.20 -0.25 22.03
CA ALA A 78 -2.73 0.56 23.11
C ALA A 78 -4.24 0.75 22.91
N VAL A 79 -5.02 0.69 23.99
CA VAL A 79 -6.49 0.77 23.95
C VAL A 79 -6.96 2.08 24.59
N ASP A 80 -7.93 2.71 23.95
CA ASP A 80 -8.70 3.87 24.44
C ASP A 80 -10.17 3.71 24.02
N GLY A 81 -11.02 3.26 24.94
CA GLY A 81 -12.40 2.89 24.64
C GLY A 81 -12.48 1.71 23.64
N SER A 82 -13.14 1.92 22.50
CA SER A 82 -13.19 0.96 21.39
C SER A 82 -12.05 1.11 20.38
N THR A 83 -11.13 2.05 20.62
CA THR A 83 -10.06 2.37 19.67
C THR A 83 -8.75 1.74 20.12
N PHE A 84 -8.13 0.98 19.23
CA PHE A 84 -6.83 0.36 19.43
C PHE A 84 -5.83 1.02 18.50
N SER A 85 -4.69 1.48 19.03
CA SER A 85 -3.69 2.18 18.22
C SER A 85 -2.26 1.75 18.51
N HIS A 86 -1.41 1.89 17.50
CA HIS A 86 0.04 1.77 17.64
C HIS A 86 0.75 2.77 16.74
N GLN A 87 1.86 3.32 17.24
CA GLN A 87 2.68 4.28 16.51
C GLN A 87 4.06 3.69 16.22
N PHE A 88 4.57 3.91 15.02
CA PHE A 88 5.97 3.61 14.73
C PHE A 88 6.54 4.56 13.69
N LYS A 89 7.87 4.70 13.72
CA LYS A 89 8.62 5.56 12.80
C LYS A 89 8.87 4.84 11.49
N VAL A 90 8.58 5.50 10.37
CA VAL A 90 8.87 5.01 9.03
C VAL A 90 10.38 5.05 8.82
N ALA A 91 10.99 3.86 8.75
CA ALA A 91 12.40 3.72 8.46
C ALA A 91 12.73 4.21 7.04
N GLU A 92 13.95 4.71 6.86
CA GLU A 92 14.50 4.93 5.53
C GLU A 92 14.52 3.63 4.73
N ASN A 93 14.40 3.75 3.40
CA ASN A 93 14.31 2.64 2.47
C ASN A 93 13.10 1.70 2.64
N LEU A 94 12.15 2.00 3.54
CA LEU A 94 10.89 1.26 3.56
C LEU A 94 10.10 1.58 2.29
N SER A 95 9.64 0.54 1.59
CA SER A 95 8.91 0.64 0.32
C SER A 95 7.40 0.69 0.54
N SER A 96 6.89 -0.26 1.32
CA SER A 96 5.47 -0.38 1.64
C SER A 96 5.32 -1.12 2.96
N ILE A 97 4.18 -0.96 3.61
CA ILE A 97 3.85 -1.72 4.82
C ILE A 97 2.40 -2.15 4.80
N SER A 98 2.15 -3.34 5.34
CA SER A 98 0.81 -3.88 5.50
C SER A 98 0.60 -4.38 6.92
N PHE A 99 -0.66 -4.36 7.35
CA PHE A 99 -1.10 -4.69 8.68
C PHE A 99 -2.26 -5.66 8.66
N HIS A 100 -2.19 -6.63 9.57
CA HIS A 100 -3.29 -7.48 9.96
C HIS A 100 -3.51 -7.34 11.46
N PHE A 101 -4.74 -7.61 11.90
CA PHE A 101 -5.16 -7.49 13.29
C PHE A 101 -5.57 -8.87 13.78
N LEU A 102 -5.14 -9.21 14.99
CA LEU A 102 -5.44 -10.51 15.58
C LEU A 102 -5.63 -10.44 17.09
N THR A 103 -6.35 -11.42 17.63
CA THR A 103 -6.31 -11.77 19.05
C THR A 103 -5.67 -13.16 19.20
N LEU A 104 -5.05 -13.44 20.34
CA LEU A 104 -4.36 -14.73 20.54
C LEU A 104 -5.31 -15.93 20.56
N ASN A 105 -6.59 -15.70 20.89
CA ASN A 105 -7.59 -16.75 21.03
C ASN A 105 -8.65 -16.74 19.92
N GLY A 106 -8.81 -15.62 19.19
CA GLY A 106 -9.85 -15.44 18.17
C GLY A 106 -9.34 -15.44 16.73
N GLY A 107 -8.02 -15.44 16.51
CA GLY A 107 -7.44 -15.42 15.17
C GLY A 107 -7.43 -14.03 14.55
N TRP A 108 -7.54 -13.98 13.21
CA TRP A 108 -7.38 -12.77 12.40
C TRP A 108 -8.72 -12.09 12.09
N ASP A 109 -8.71 -10.76 12.03
CA ASP A 109 -9.78 -9.99 11.39
C ASP A 109 -9.42 -9.73 9.93
N GLU A 110 -9.96 -10.57 9.04
CA GLU A 110 -9.68 -10.52 7.60
C GLU A 110 -10.24 -9.26 6.92
N GLN A 111 -11.25 -8.61 7.52
CA GLN A 111 -11.85 -7.37 6.98
C GLN A 111 -11.04 -6.13 7.35
N ALA A 112 -10.18 -6.24 8.37
CA ALA A 112 -9.39 -5.15 8.91
C ALA A 112 -8.04 -4.94 8.19
N PHE A 113 -7.70 -5.76 7.19
CA PHE A 113 -6.43 -5.63 6.47
C PHE A 113 -6.26 -4.22 5.89
N ILE A 114 -5.10 -3.60 6.17
CA ILE A 114 -4.76 -2.30 5.61
C ILE A 114 -3.30 -2.26 5.19
N SER A 115 -3.01 -1.57 4.09
CA SER A 115 -1.65 -1.38 3.60
C SER A 115 -1.49 0.01 3.01
N THR A 116 -0.25 0.50 3.01
CA THR A 116 0.08 1.79 2.40
C THR A 116 1.44 1.76 1.71
N LEU A 117 1.55 2.62 0.69
CA LEU A 117 2.82 2.92 0.03
C LEU A 117 3.61 3.89 0.91
N ILE A 118 4.91 3.68 0.98
CA ILE A 118 5.79 4.64 1.63
C ILE A 118 6.40 5.57 0.58
N TYR A 119 6.54 6.83 0.96
CA TYR A 119 7.07 7.89 0.13
C TYR A 119 8.42 8.37 0.68
N ARG A 120 9.24 8.91 -0.20
CA ARG A 120 10.49 9.58 0.20
C ARG A 120 10.19 10.98 0.72
N SER A 121 11.23 11.65 1.21
CA SER A 121 11.16 13.06 1.63
C SER A 121 10.65 13.99 0.53
N ASP A 122 11.02 13.71 -0.73
CA ASP A 122 10.60 14.48 -1.93
C ASP A 122 9.15 14.19 -2.37
N GLY A 123 8.41 13.35 -1.65
CA GLY A 123 7.02 13.02 -1.94
C GLY A 123 6.82 12.03 -3.09
N LYS A 124 7.90 11.50 -3.69
CA LYS A 124 7.78 10.42 -4.67
C LYS A 124 7.69 9.05 -3.96
N PRO A 125 7.03 8.05 -4.55
CA PRO A 125 7.04 6.69 -4.02
C PRO A 125 8.46 6.18 -3.78
N ALA A 126 8.70 5.53 -2.64
CA ALA A 126 9.96 4.87 -2.35
C ALA A 126 10.24 3.75 -3.36
N ARG A 127 11.53 3.40 -3.56
CA ARG A 127 11.90 2.26 -4.41
C ARG A 127 11.15 1.01 -3.94
N GLY A 128 10.48 0.33 -4.86
CA GLY A 128 9.69 -0.86 -4.58
C GLY A 128 8.29 -0.61 -4.02
N ALA A 129 7.90 0.64 -3.74
CA ALA A 129 6.58 0.94 -3.18
C ALA A 129 5.47 0.45 -4.14
N LEU A 130 5.57 0.82 -5.41
CA LEU A 130 4.59 0.48 -6.44
C LEU A 130 4.61 -1.01 -6.78
N MET A 131 5.70 -1.73 -6.45
CA MET A 131 5.78 -3.17 -6.64
C MET A 131 4.77 -3.95 -5.79
N SER A 132 4.35 -3.40 -4.64
CA SER A 132 3.27 -4.00 -3.84
C SER A 132 1.93 -4.02 -4.58
N LYS A 133 1.75 -3.15 -5.58
CA LYS A 133 0.54 -3.05 -6.41
C LYS A 133 0.65 -3.80 -7.74
N ILE A 134 1.83 -4.33 -8.07
CA ILE A 134 2.04 -5.12 -9.28
C ILE A 134 1.19 -6.41 -9.25
N GLY A 135 0.72 -6.91 -8.10
CA GLY A 135 -0.26 -8.03 -8.08
C GLY A 135 -1.69 -7.67 -8.54
N SER A 136 -1.96 -6.43 -8.91
CA SER A 136 -3.31 -5.96 -9.28
C SER A 136 -3.58 -6.03 -10.78
N GLY A 137 -4.85 -5.90 -11.19
CA GLY A 137 -5.23 -5.82 -12.62
C GLY A 137 -4.62 -4.63 -13.39
N ARG A 138 -3.97 -3.68 -12.71
CA ARG A 138 -3.29 -2.52 -13.30
C ARG A 138 -1.75 -2.61 -13.23
N TYR A 139 -1.21 -3.82 -13.14
CA TYR A 139 0.22 -4.03 -12.88
C TYR A 139 1.16 -3.36 -13.88
N GLN A 140 0.78 -3.28 -15.16
CA GLN A 140 1.59 -2.63 -16.20
C GLN A 140 1.78 -1.13 -15.94
N GLU A 141 0.75 -0.46 -15.41
CA GLU A 141 0.82 0.96 -15.07
C GLU A 141 1.72 1.20 -13.87
N TYR A 142 1.59 0.38 -12.82
CA TYR A 142 2.44 0.46 -11.63
C TYR A 142 3.90 0.13 -11.95
N PHE A 143 4.13 -0.87 -12.80
CA PHE A 143 5.46 -1.18 -13.32
C PHE A 143 6.04 0.03 -14.08
N LYS A 144 5.28 0.63 -15.00
CA LYS A 144 5.73 1.81 -15.77
C LYS A 144 6.03 3.02 -14.89
N GLN A 145 5.32 3.20 -13.78
CA GLN A 145 5.64 4.26 -12.82
C GLN A 145 6.91 3.93 -12.02
N GLU A 146 7.07 2.67 -11.60
CA GLU A 146 8.23 2.20 -10.83
C GLU A 146 9.53 2.35 -11.64
N ILE A 147 9.59 1.84 -12.87
CA ILE A 147 10.82 1.89 -13.67
C ILE A 147 11.14 3.29 -14.21
N GLN A 148 10.18 4.21 -14.22
CA GLN A 148 10.43 5.62 -14.57
C GLN A 148 11.17 6.32 -13.44
N LEU A 149 10.87 5.95 -12.19
CA LEU A 149 11.56 6.47 -11.00
C LEU A 149 12.86 5.71 -10.72
N TYR A 150 12.89 4.41 -11.02
CA TYR A 150 13.98 3.48 -10.70
C TYR A 150 14.27 2.55 -11.89
N PRO A 151 14.94 3.03 -12.95
CA PRO A 151 15.17 2.25 -14.17
C PRO A 151 15.97 0.96 -13.95
N ASP A 152 16.80 0.94 -12.91
CA ASP A 152 17.64 -0.17 -12.45
C ASP A 152 16.92 -1.12 -11.47
N ASN A 153 15.61 -0.97 -11.25
CA ASN A 153 14.86 -1.88 -10.38
C ASN A 153 14.54 -3.21 -11.10
N TYR A 154 15.53 -4.08 -11.21
CA TYR A 154 15.38 -5.39 -11.87
C TYR A 154 14.34 -6.31 -11.20
N THR A 155 14.07 -6.12 -9.91
CA THR A 155 13.01 -6.87 -9.21
C THR A 155 11.62 -6.48 -9.74
N ALA A 156 11.42 -5.22 -10.15
CA ALA A 156 10.18 -4.79 -10.79
C ALA A 156 9.99 -5.44 -12.17
N TRP A 157 11.06 -5.54 -12.97
CA TRP A 157 11.07 -6.26 -14.25
C TRP A 157 10.73 -7.74 -14.08
N SER A 158 11.42 -8.42 -13.17
CA SER A 158 11.18 -9.82 -12.81
C SER A 158 9.71 -10.07 -12.47
N ARG A 159 9.13 -9.23 -11.61
CA ARG A 159 7.73 -9.37 -11.18
C ARG A 159 6.73 -9.10 -12.30
N LYS A 160 7.02 -8.12 -13.17
CA LYS A 160 6.21 -7.84 -14.37
C LYS A 160 6.21 -9.03 -15.33
N TRP A 161 7.37 -9.62 -15.62
CA TRP A 161 7.48 -10.80 -16.48
C TRP A 161 6.78 -12.02 -15.93
N ALA A 162 6.88 -12.27 -14.61
CA ALA A 162 6.14 -13.35 -13.97
C ALA A 162 4.63 -13.20 -14.16
N LEU A 163 4.10 -11.98 -14.11
CA LEU A 163 2.68 -11.70 -14.36
C LEU A 163 2.31 -11.76 -15.83
N ASP A 164 3.14 -11.23 -16.74
CA ASP A 164 2.91 -11.38 -18.17
C ASP A 164 2.78 -12.88 -18.52
N LEU A 165 3.66 -13.73 -17.97
CA LEU A 165 3.60 -15.19 -18.15
C LEU A 165 2.36 -15.81 -17.51
N ALA A 166 1.91 -15.32 -16.36
CA ALA A 166 0.71 -15.83 -15.70
C ALA A 166 -0.57 -15.46 -16.46
N VAL A 167 -0.60 -14.29 -17.11
CA VAL A 167 -1.77 -13.77 -17.84
C VAL A 167 -1.81 -14.26 -19.29
N ASP A 168 -0.70 -14.15 -20.01
CA ASP A 168 -0.63 -14.37 -21.45
C ASP A 168 0.11 -15.67 -21.85
N GLY A 169 0.69 -16.37 -20.88
CA GLY A 169 1.42 -17.63 -21.11
C GLY A 169 2.56 -17.45 -22.11
N ASP A 170 2.66 -18.38 -23.06
CA ASP A 170 3.76 -18.42 -24.04
C ASP A 170 3.78 -17.18 -24.96
N LYS A 171 2.65 -16.46 -25.10
CA LYS A 171 2.60 -15.22 -25.90
C LYS A 171 3.49 -14.12 -25.31
N ALA A 172 3.72 -14.12 -23.99
CA ALA A 172 4.59 -13.17 -23.32
C ALA A 172 6.08 -13.39 -23.60
N VAL A 173 6.51 -14.60 -23.99
CA VAL A 173 7.94 -14.93 -24.12
C VAL A 173 8.65 -14.02 -25.13
N LYS A 174 8.00 -13.67 -26.25
CA LYS A 174 8.60 -12.79 -27.26
C LYS A 174 8.82 -11.36 -26.74
N SER A 175 7.86 -10.79 -26.01
CA SER A 175 8.01 -9.44 -25.45
C SER A 175 9.07 -9.44 -24.36
N ILE A 176 9.08 -10.44 -23.48
CA ILE A 176 10.08 -10.57 -22.41
C ILE A 176 11.49 -10.69 -23.00
N ASN A 177 11.71 -11.54 -24.01
CA ASN A 177 13.01 -11.66 -24.67
C ASN A 177 13.49 -10.34 -25.29
N THR A 178 12.56 -9.56 -25.87
CA THR A 178 12.87 -8.24 -26.42
C THR A 178 13.29 -7.27 -25.32
N GLU A 179 12.63 -7.31 -24.16
CA GLU A 179 12.94 -6.46 -23.01
C GLU A 179 14.26 -6.84 -22.33
N VAL A 180 14.53 -8.14 -22.13
CA VAL A 180 15.82 -8.62 -21.60
C VAL A 180 16.98 -8.21 -22.50
N TRP A 181 16.81 -8.33 -23.81
CA TRP A 181 17.80 -7.87 -24.78
C TRP A 181 18.08 -6.38 -24.59
N LYS A 182 17.03 -5.55 -24.44
CA LYS A 182 17.21 -4.10 -24.27
C LYS A 182 17.91 -3.73 -22.97
N LEU A 183 17.70 -4.50 -21.90
CA LEU A 183 18.29 -4.23 -20.60
C LEU A 183 19.76 -4.61 -20.51
N ASN A 184 20.15 -5.75 -21.10
CA ASN A 184 21.46 -6.35 -20.85
C ASN A 184 22.24 -6.73 -22.11
N GLY A 185 21.69 -6.50 -23.32
CA GLY A 185 22.24 -7.00 -24.58
C GLY A 185 22.18 -8.53 -24.71
N LEU A 186 21.53 -9.22 -23.76
CA LEU A 186 21.45 -10.68 -23.70
C LEU A 186 20.16 -11.18 -24.36
N LYS A 187 20.29 -12.16 -25.25
CA LYS A 187 19.15 -12.90 -25.80
C LYS A 187 18.89 -14.13 -24.91
N VAL A 188 17.73 -14.21 -24.28
CA VAL A 188 17.36 -15.40 -23.50
C VAL A 188 16.82 -16.45 -24.46
N ASP A 189 17.72 -17.32 -24.93
CA ASP A 189 17.38 -18.42 -25.84
C ASP A 189 16.91 -19.69 -25.11
N ASN A 190 16.83 -19.67 -23.77
CA ASN A 190 16.52 -20.85 -22.96
C ASN A 190 15.14 -20.76 -22.28
N PRO A 191 14.15 -21.61 -22.65
CA PRO A 191 12.84 -21.67 -22.01
C PRO A 191 12.90 -21.94 -20.50
N SER A 192 13.96 -22.58 -20.00
CA SER A 192 14.12 -22.88 -18.57
C SER A 192 14.53 -21.70 -17.70
N PHE A 193 14.99 -20.59 -18.30
CA PHE A 193 15.13 -19.30 -17.59
C PHE A 193 13.77 -18.81 -17.07
N PHE A 194 12.69 -19.11 -17.79
CA PHE A 194 11.32 -18.76 -17.41
C PHE A 194 10.74 -19.67 -16.34
N THR A 195 11.29 -20.88 -16.17
CA THR A 195 10.89 -21.81 -15.11
C THR A 195 11.27 -21.28 -13.72
N LEU A 196 12.37 -20.51 -13.61
CA LEU A 196 12.78 -19.84 -12.36
C LEU A 196 11.78 -18.76 -11.89
N PHE A 197 11.05 -18.12 -12.81
CA PHE A 197 10.02 -17.14 -12.45
C PHE A 197 8.70 -17.80 -12.03
N ARG A 198 8.44 -19.04 -12.46
CA ARG A 198 7.25 -19.81 -12.06
C ARG A 198 7.34 -20.39 -10.65
N SER A 199 8.54 -20.56 -10.09
CA SER A 199 8.75 -21.12 -8.74
C SER A 199 8.90 -20.06 -7.63
N ALA A 200 8.77 -18.77 -7.96
CA ALA A 200 8.98 -17.65 -7.03
C ALA A 200 7.68 -16.95 -6.60
N THR A 201 6.51 -17.54 -6.87
CA THR A 201 5.20 -17.07 -6.37
C THR A 201 4.83 -17.77 -5.07
#